data_AF-A0A0P8Y9K0-F1
#
_entry.id   AF-A0A0P8Y9K0-F1
#
_cell.length_a   1.000
_cell.length_b   1.000
_cell.length_c   1.000
_cell.angle_alpha   90.00
_cell.angle_beta   90.00
_cell.angle_gamma   90.00
#
_symmetry.space_group_name_H-M   'P 1'
#
loop_
_entity.id
_entity.type
_entity.pdbx_description
1 polymer ?
#
loop_
_entity_poly.entity_id
_entity_poly.type
_entity_poly.pdbx_seq_one_letter_code
_entity_poly.pdbx_strand_id
1 'polypeptide(L)'
;MQEFTAEIKKHEGIDGAYIEIPFDVEEVFGAKRVKVKAWFDGMEYRGSIVRMGECYLIGLTQALRKEIGKVPGDLVEIKIVKDEEERIAELPEDFKSALERNTAAMNFYTSLSFSRKKEYLQWIVSAKKAETRAQRIEKSVELLENNQKLK
;
A
#
# COMPACT_ATOMS: atom_id res chain seq x y z
N MET A 1 -1.58 5.89 12.97
CA MET A 1 -0.19 5.67 13.43
C MET A 1 -0.26 4.80 14.67
N GLN A 2 0.52 3.73 14.74
CA GLN A 2 0.57 2.82 15.88
C GLN A 2 2.01 2.78 16.38
N GLU A 3 2.22 2.88 17.69
CA GLU A 3 3.55 2.77 18.31
C GLU A 3 3.53 1.70 19.40
N PHE A 4 4.55 0.85 19.40
CA PHE A 4 4.69 -0.22 20.37
C PHE A 4 6.15 -0.66 20.44
N THR A 5 6.49 -1.32 21.55
CA THR A 5 7.80 -1.94 21.74
C THR A 5 7.65 -3.43 21.56
N ALA A 6 8.54 -4.04 20.76
CA ALA A 6 8.55 -5.49 20.56
C ALA A 6 9.98 -6.02 20.45
N GLU A 7 10.14 -7.31 20.71
CA GLU A 7 11.43 -7.98 20.53
C GLU A 7 11.69 -8.31 19.06
N ILE A 8 12.94 -8.19 18.63
CA ILE A 8 13.36 -8.65 17.31
C ILE A 8 13.56 -10.17 17.35
N LYS A 9 12.70 -10.93 16.68
CA LYS A 9 12.87 -12.38 16.53
C LYS A 9 13.68 -12.71 15.28
N LYS A 10 14.45 -13.79 15.32
CA LYS A 10 15.17 -14.33 14.15
C LYS A 10 14.52 -15.65 13.76
N HIS A 11 14.34 -15.87 12.47
CA HIS A 11 13.92 -17.18 11.99
C HIS A 11 15.13 -18.13 12.01
N GLU A 12 14.98 -19.30 12.63
CA GLU A 12 16.03 -20.33 12.57
C GLU A 12 16.22 -20.78 11.11
N GLY A 13 17.45 -20.70 10.60
CA GLY A 13 17.81 -21.11 9.23
C GLY A 13 17.78 -20.02 8.15
N ILE A 14 17.31 -18.80 8.46
CA ILE A 14 17.36 -17.66 7.53
C ILE A 14 18.02 -16.48 8.24
N ASP A 15 18.85 -15.72 7.55
CA ASP A 15 19.42 -14.46 8.06
C ASP A 15 18.38 -13.35 8.24
N GLY A 16 17.08 -13.62 8.05
CA GLY A 16 15.98 -12.67 8.24
C GLY A 16 15.56 -12.56 9.71
N ALA A 17 15.35 -11.33 10.16
CA ALA A 17 14.63 -11.06 11.40
C ALA A 17 13.19 -10.68 11.11
N TYR A 18 12.33 -10.86 12.11
CA TYR A 18 10.95 -10.42 12.07
C TYR A 18 10.54 -9.91 13.46
N ILE A 19 9.55 -9.04 13.49
CA ILE A 19 8.92 -8.57 14.72
C ILE A 19 7.46 -8.97 14.66
N GLU A 20 6.94 -9.46 15.79
CA GLU A 20 5.52 -9.74 15.96
C GLU A 20 4.80 -8.49 16.42
N ILE A 21 3.68 -8.20 15.77
CA ILE A 21 2.87 -7.02 16.06
C ILE A 21 1.83 -7.40 17.12
N PRO A 22 1.81 -6.73 18.29
CA PRO A 22 0.96 -7.11 19.43
C PRO A 22 -0.49 -6.62 19.30
N PHE A 23 -0.91 -6.17 18.12
CA PHE A 23 -2.27 -5.68 17.87
C PHE A 23 -2.81 -6.25 16.55
N ASP A 24 -4.14 -6.19 16.38
CA ASP A 24 -4.78 -6.74 15.20
C ASP A 24 -4.68 -5.79 14.00
N VAL A 25 -3.78 -6.12 13.07
CA VAL A 25 -3.53 -5.33 11.86
C VAL A 25 -4.71 -5.41 10.89
N GLU A 26 -5.49 -6.49 10.89
CA GLU A 26 -6.68 -6.61 10.06
C GLU A 26 -7.81 -5.73 10.58
N GLU A 27 -7.97 -5.60 11.90
CA GLU A 27 -8.91 -4.64 12.50
C GLU A 27 -8.47 -3.19 12.28
N VAL A 28 -7.18 -2.88 12.49
CA VAL A 28 -6.66 -1.52 12.37
C VAL A 28 -6.54 -1.06 10.91
N PHE A 29 -6.09 -1.93 10.01
CA PHE A 29 -5.76 -1.58 8.63
C PHE A 29 -6.66 -2.25 7.58
N GLY A 30 -7.57 -3.14 7.97
CA GLY A 30 -8.58 -3.74 7.09
C GLY A 30 -8.06 -4.80 6.11
N ALA A 31 -6.83 -5.29 6.28
CA ALA A 31 -6.24 -6.23 5.33
C ALA A 31 -5.21 -7.20 5.93
N LYS A 32 -5.17 -8.42 5.40
CA LYS A 32 -4.22 -9.50 5.75
C LYS A 32 -2.77 -9.20 5.39
N ARG A 33 -2.57 -8.36 4.37
CA ARG A 33 -1.26 -7.93 3.90
C ARG A 33 -1.28 -6.43 3.68
N VAL A 34 -0.53 -5.70 4.50
CA VAL A 34 -0.54 -4.24 4.52
C VAL A 34 0.86 -3.74 4.27
N LYS A 35 1.03 -2.87 3.29
CA LYS A 35 2.27 -2.12 3.15
C LYS A 35 2.32 -1.06 4.24
N VAL A 36 3.41 -1.03 4.98
CA VAL A 36 3.57 -0.10 6.08
C VAL A 36 4.94 0.54 6.06
N LYS A 37 4.99 1.78 6.52
CA LYS A 37 6.22 2.40 6.96
C LYS A 37 6.36 2.16 8.44
N ALA A 38 7.43 1.48 8.82
CA ALA A 38 7.83 1.34 10.20
C ALA A 38 9.02 2.27 10.46
N TRP A 39 9.12 2.83 11.64
CA TRP A 39 10.33 3.47 12.14
C TRP A 39 10.82 2.66 13.33
N PHE A 40 12.06 2.19 13.27
CA PHE A 40 12.70 1.39 14.31
C PHE A 40 13.77 2.25 14.97
N ASP A 41 13.63 2.61 16.25
CA ASP A 41 14.58 3.53 16.92
C ASP A 41 14.80 4.85 16.12
N GLY A 42 13.75 5.30 15.41
CA GLY A 42 13.81 6.48 14.53
C GLY A 42 14.25 6.23 13.08
N MET A 43 14.73 5.03 12.76
CA MET A 43 15.12 4.65 11.39
C MET A 43 13.93 4.27 10.53
N GLU A 44 13.69 5.00 9.44
CA GLU A 44 12.62 4.69 8.48
C GLU A 44 12.89 3.34 7.78
N TYR A 45 11.86 2.50 7.75
CA TYR A 45 11.83 1.23 7.06
C TYR A 45 10.51 1.02 6.35
N ARG A 46 10.58 0.55 5.12
CA ARG A 46 9.40 0.18 4.33
C ARG A 46 9.26 -1.32 4.29
N GLY A 47 8.19 -1.79 4.92
CA GLY A 47 7.89 -3.21 5.07
C GLY A 47 6.53 -3.58 4.51
N SER A 48 6.25 -4.88 4.55
CA SER A 48 4.90 -5.39 4.42
C SER A 48 4.60 -6.23 5.64
N ILE A 49 3.54 -5.90 6.34
CA ILE A 49 2.98 -6.77 7.38
C ILE A 49 2.30 -7.92 6.67
N VAL A 50 2.58 -9.13 7.13
CA VAL A 50 1.89 -10.34 6.71
C VAL A 50 1.29 -11.02 7.93
N ARG A 51 0.07 -11.56 7.76
CA ARG A 51 -0.56 -12.41 8.75
C ARG A 51 -0.08 -13.85 8.60
N MET A 52 0.47 -14.42 9.66
CA MET A 52 0.85 -15.84 9.73
C MET A 52 0.07 -16.48 10.89
N GLY A 53 -1.08 -17.08 10.57
CA GLY A 53 -2.00 -17.62 11.57
C GLY A 53 -2.71 -16.51 12.36
N GLU A 54 -2.50 -16.50 13.69
CA GLU A 54 -3.06 -15.53 14.64
C GLU A 54 -2.11 -14.35 14.91
N CYS A 55 -0.89 -14.38 14.37
CA CYS A 55 0.11 -13.34 14.60
C CYS A 55 0.40 -12.56 13.31
N TYR A 56 0.63 -11.26 13.47
CA TYR A 56 1.11 -10.40 12.40
C TYR A 56 2.60 -10.21 12.55
N LEU A 57 3.32 -10.29 11.43
CA LEU A 57 4.76 -10.17 11.44
C LEU A 57 5.25 -9.23 10.35
N ILE A 58 6.27 -8.44 10.72
CA ILE A 58 7.00 -7.55 9.83
C ILE A 58 8.44 -8.03 9.75
N GLY A 59 8.90 -8.35 8.55
CA GLY A 59 10.29 -8.74 8.32
C GLY A 59 11.21 -7.52 8.36
N LEU A 60 12.40 -7.69 8.93
CA LEU A 60 13.48 -6.70 8.98
C LEU A 60 14.69 -7.21 8.20
N THR A 61 15.26 -6.36 7.36
CA THR A 61 16.48 -6.66 6.63
C THR A 61 17.70 -6.61 7.56
N GLN A 62 18.80 -7.26 7.14
CA GLN A 62 20.06 -7.20 7.87
C GLN A 62 20.65 -5.78 7.89
N ALA A 63 20.46 -5.02 6.80
CA ALA A 63 20.93 -3.64 6.70
C ALA A 63 20.31 -2.75 7.78
N LEU A 64 18.98 -2.80 7.93
CA LEU A 64 18.28 -2.04 8.95
C LEU A 64 18.77 -2.40 10.36
N ARG A 65 18.91 -3.69 10.68
CA ARG A 65 19.44 -4.14 11.99
C ARG A 65 20.84 -3.62 12.30
N LYS A 66 21.72 -3.62 11.29
CA LYS A 66 23.06 -3.02 11.42
C LYS A 66 22.99 -1.52 11.68
N GLU A 67 22.02 -0.84 11.07
CA GLU A 67 21.86 0.60 11.19
C GLU A 67 21.30 1.03 12.55
N ILE A 68 20.29 0.32 13.07
CA ILE A 68 19.78 0.53 14.44
C ILE A 68 20.72 -0.04 15.52
N GLY A 69 21.74 -0.82 15.15
CA GLY A 69 22.67 -1.47 16.08
C GLY A 69 22.02 -2.52 16.98
N LYS A 70 20.83 -3.02 16.63
CA LYS A 70 20.05 -3.98 17.43
C LYS A 70 20.21 -5.39 16.90
N VAL A 71 20.29 -6.35 17.82
CA VAL A 71 20.41 -7.78 17.54
C VAL A 71 19.08 -8.50 17.78
N PRO A 72 18.85 -9.69 17.19
CA PRO A 72 17.71 -10.52 17.56
C PRO A 72 17.73 -10.83 19.06
N GLY A 73 16.60 -10.64 19.73
CA GLY A 73 16.43 -10.73 21.18
C GLY A 73 16.41 -9.37 21.91
N ASP A 74 16.78 -8.28 21.24
CA ASP A 74 16.72 -6.93 21.80
C ASP A 74 15.33 -6.30 21.63
N LEU A 75 14.96 -5.40 22.54
CA LEU A 75 13.74 -4.61 22.45
C LEU A 75 13.99 -3.38 21.57
N VAL A 76 13.11 -3.15 20.61
CA VAL A 76 13.16 -2.00 19.70
C VAL A 76 11.82 -1.27 19.77
N GLU A 77 11.86 0.06 19.73
CA GLU A 77 10.65 0.87 19.61
C GLU A 77 10.25 0.94 18.13
N ILE A 78 9.05 0.46 17.82
CA ILE A 78 8.51 0.43 16.46
C ILE A 78 7.34 1.39 16.36
N LYS A 79 7.45 2.34 15.43
CA LYS A 79 6.31 3.17 15.01
C LYS A 79 5.88 2.71 13.65
N ILE A 80 4.67 2.20 13.52
CA ILE A 80 4.12 1.74 12.25
C ILE A 80 3.02 2.69 11.80
N VAL A 81 3.14 3.16 10.57
CA VAL A 81 2.09 3.88 9.86
C VAL A 81 1.75 3.08 8.63
N LYS A 82 0.46 3.00 8.32
CA LYS A 82 0.01 2.46 7.03
C LYS A 82 0.78 3.19 5.95
N ASP A 83 1.44 2.46 5.05
CA ASP A 83 2.07 3.05 3.88
C ASP A 83 0.95 3.39 2.90
N GLU A 84 0.19 4.40 3.29
CA GLU A 84 -0.61 5.22 2.41
C GLU A 84 0.27 6.27 1.79
N GLU A 85 1.56 6.02 1.55
CA GLU A 85 2.31 6.83 0.58
C GLU A 85 1.71 6.53 -0.80
N GLU A 86 0.48 7.02 -1.03
CA GLU A 86 0.22 8.24 -1.79
C GLU A 86 1.30 8.50 -2.83
N ARG A 87 1.56 7.47 -3.63
CA ARG A 87 1.64 7.72 -5.06
C ARG A 87 0.28 8.25 -5.43
N ILE A 88 0.15 9.57 -5.33
CA ILE A 88 -0.65 10.35 -6.26
C ILE A 88 -0.24 9.79 -7.60
N ALA A 89 -0.98 8.79 -8.08
CA ALA A 89 -0.94 8.44 -9.47
C ALA A 89 -1.59 9.67 -10.08
N GLU A 90 -0.74 10.62 -10.48
CA GLU A 90 -1.16 11.88 -11.06
C GLU A 90 -2.23 11.53 -12.09
N LEU A 91 -3.47 11.88 -11.76
CA LEU A 91 -4.61 11.61 -12.61
C LEU A 91 -4.29 12.32 -13.92
N PRO A 92 -4.06 11.59 -15.03
CA PRO A 92 -3.67 12.22 -16.28
C PRO A 92 -4.69 13.31 -16.60
N GLU A 93 -4.23 14.50 -16.98
CA GLU A 93 -5.14 15.63 -17.23
C GLU A 93 -6.23 15.27 -18.26
N ASP A 94 -5.92 14.41 -19.21
CA ASP A 94 -6.86 13.82 -20.17
C ASP A 94 -7.92 12.92 -19.53
N PHE A 95 -7.54 12.10 -18.55
CA PHE A 95 -8.51 11.28 -17.82
C PHE A 95 -9.37 12.13 -16.88
N LYS A 96 -8.76 13.13 -16.23
CA LYS A 96 -9.48 14.13 -15.43
C LYS A 96 -10.50 14.88 -16.27
N SER A 97 -10.07 15.43 -17.41
CA SER A 97 -10.93 16.17 -18.34
C SER A 97 -12.10 15.32 -18.84
N ALA A 98 -11.87 14.02 -19.07
CA ALA A 98 -12.92 13.09 -19.48
C ALA A 98 -13.92 12.78 -18.34
N LEU A 99 -13.43 12.66 -17.10
CA LEU A 99 -14.28 12.51 -15.92
C LEU A 99 -15.08 13.79 -15.61
N GLU A 100 -14.49 14.97 -15.78
CA GLU A 100 -15.18 16.26 -15.53
C GLU A 100 -16.32 16.51 -16.53
N ARG A 101 -16.27 15.91 -17.73
CA ARG A 101 -17.40 15.91 -18.67
C ARG A 101 -18.58 15.08 -18.19
N ASN A 102 -18.39 14.21 -17.19
CA ASN A 102 -19.41 13.30 -16.69
C ASN A 102 -19.41 13.24 -15.16
N THR A 103 -20.24 14.07 -14.53
CA THR A 103 -20.34 14.18 -13.08
C THR A 103 -20.72 12.86 -12.39
N ALA A 104 -21.50 11.99 -13.05
CA ALA A 104 -21.86 10.68 -12.51
C ALA A 104 -20.63 9.75 -12.43
N ALA A 105 -19.86 9.66 -13.51
CA ALA A 105 -18.60 8.91 -13.54
C ALA A 105 -17.57 9.48 -12.53
N MET A 106 -17.48 10.81 -12.39
CA MET A 106 -16.58 11.44 -11.43
C MET A 106 -16.95 11.17 -9.97
N ASN A 107 -18.25 11.21 -9.63
CA ASN A 107 -18.72 10.87 -8.29
C ASN A 107 -18.46 9.40 -7.96
N PHE A 108 -18.76 8.49 -8.90
CA PHE A 108 -18.48 7.07 -8.73
C PHE A 108 -16.97 6.81 -8.60
N TYR A 109 -16.17 7.41 -9.47
CA TYR A 109 -14.71 7.32 -9.40
C TYR A 109 -14.20 7.81 -8.05
N THR A 110 -14.69 8.95 -7.54
CA THR A 110 -14.29 9.49 -6.23
C THR A 110 -14.69 8.55 -5.09
N SER A 111 -15.84 7.90 -5.19
CA SER A 111 -16.34 6.89 -4.24
C SER A 111 -15.56 5.56 -4.29
N LEU A 112 -14.90 5.22 -5.40
CA LEU A 112 -14.10 4.00 -5.51
C LEU A 112 -12.90 3.99 -4.57
N SER A 113 -12.60 2.79 -4.04
CA SER A 113 -11.38 2.54 -3.28
C SER A 113 -10.12 2.76 -4.12
N PHE A 114 -9.06 3.22 -3.46
CA PHE A 114 -7.78 3.58 -4.10
C PHE A 114 -7.19 2.48 -5.00
N SER A 115 -7.23 1.21 -4.58
CA SER A 115 -6.76 0.09 -5.40
C SER A 115 -7.42 0.04 -6.78
N ARG A 116 -8.71 0.39 -6.85
CA ARG A 116 -9.48 0.44 -8.10
C ARG A 116 -9.05 1.64 -8.93
N LYS A 117 -8.98 2.84 -8.33
CA LYS A 117 -8.50 4.07 -8.99
C LYS A 117 -7.14 3.85 -9.66
N LYS A 118 -6.24 3.17 -8.94
CA LYS A 118 -4.90 2.80 -9.43
C LYS A 118 -4.93 1.82 -10.60
N GLU A 119 -5.85 0.84 -10.59
CA GLU A 119 -5.99 -0.13 -11.67
C GLU A 119 -6.37 0.54 -12.99
N TYR A 120 -7.36 1.46 -12.97
CA TYR A 120 -7.71 2.29 -14.13
C TYR A 120 -6.52 3.12 -14.60
N LEU A 121 -5.82 3.79 -13.68
CA LEU A 121 -4.66 4.60 -14.00
C LEU A 121 -3.52 3.80 -14.62
N GLN A 122 -3.19 2.64 -14.06
CA GLN A 122 -2.18 1.75 -14.64
C GLN A 122 -2.62 1.24 -16.01
N TRP A 123 -3.90 0.93 -16.20
CA TRP A 123 -4.41 0.50 -17.50
C TRP A 123 -4.29 1.61 -18.54
N ILE A 124 -4.62 2.85 -18.19
CA ILE A 124 -4.49 4.03 -19.07
C ILE A 124 -3.01 4.32 -19.37
N VAL A 125 -2.17 4.42 -18.33
CA VAL A 125 -0.74 4.76 -18.46
C VAL A 125 0.07 3.66 -19.17
N SER A 126 -0.35 2.40 -19.05
CA SER A 126 0.27 1.28 -19.77
C SER A 126 0.12 1.39 -21.30
N ALA A 127 -0.82 2.20 -21.81
CA ALA A 127 -0.94 2.45 -23.24
C ALA A 127 0.14 3.42 -23.74
N LYS A 128 1.16 2.91 -24.44
CA LYS A 128 2.23 3.73 -25.04
C LYS A 128 1.75 4.61 -26.21
N LYS A 129 0.65 4.25 -26.87
CA LYS A 129 0.06 5.02 -27.97
C LYS A 129 -1.02 5.95 -27.44
N ALA A 130 -0.98 7.22 -27.82
CA ALA A 130 -1.98 8.23 -27.41
C ALA A 130 -3.41 7.84 -27.84
N GLU A 131 -3.58 7.25 -29.02
CA GLU A 131 -4.88 6.78 -29.52
C GLU A 131 -5.47 5.65 -28.64
N THR A 132 -4.64 4.69 -28.23
CA THR A 132 -5.05 3.62 -27.31
C THR A 132 -5.32 4.16 -25.91
N ARG A 133 -4.59 5.19 -25.47
CA ARG A 133 -4.83 5.87 -24.19
C ARG A 133 -6.20 6.54 -24.18
N ALA A 134 -6.54 7.27 -25.24
CA ALA A 134 -7.86 7.91 -25.40
C ALA A 134 -9.00 6.88 -25.38
N GLN A 135 -8.88 5.77 -26.12
CA GLN A 135 -9.88 4.70 -26.10
C GLN A 135 -10.06 4.08 -24.71
N ARG A 136 -8.97 3.87 -23.96
CA ARG A 136 -9.05 3.35 -22.58
C ARG A 136 -9.70 4.34 -21.63
N ILE A 137 -9.47 5.63 -21.81
CA ILE A 137 -10.11 6.69 -21.02
C ILE A 137 -11.60 6.72 -21.26
N GLU A 138 -12.03 6.75 -22.53
CA GLU A 138 -13.44 6.77 -22.91
C GLU A 138 -14.17 5.55 -22.34
N LYS A 139 -13.56 4.37 -22.49
CA LYS A 139 -14.08 3.12 -21.92
C LYS A 139 -14.09 3.12 -20.39
N SER A 140 -13.12 3.76 -19.74
CA SER A 140 -13.10 3.90 -18.29
C SER A 140 -14.26 4.78 -17.81
N VAL A 141 -14.51 5.91 -18.48
CA VAL A 141 -15.63 6.82 -18.16
C VAL A 141 -16.97 6.13 -18.36
N GLU A 142 -17.15 5.40 -19.46
CA GLU A 142 -18.37 4.61 -19.73
C GLU A 142 -18.64 3.57 -18.63
N LEU A 143 -17.59 2.83 -18.23
CA LEU A 143 -17.71 1.85 -17.13
C LEU A 143 -18.07 2.53 -15.81
N LEU A 144 -17.42 3.66 -15.49
CA LEU A 144 -17.65 4.40 -14.26
C LEU A 144 -19.06 5.03 -14.20
N GLU A 145 -19.58 5.50 -15.34
CA GLU A 145 -20.98 5.96 -15.47
C GLU A 145 -21.96 4.81 -15.18
N ASN A 146 -21.68 3.62 -15.73
CA ASN A 146 -22.50 2.42 -15.50
C ASN A 146 -22.26 1.76 -14.13
N ASN A 147 -21.49 2.38 -13.23
CA ASN A 147 -21.08 1.83 -11.92
C ASN A 147 -20.37 0.46 -12.04
N GLN A 148 -19.79 0.18 -13.20
CA GLN A 148 -19.09 -1.04 -13.52
C GLN A 148 -17.60 -0.92 -13.23
N LYS A 149 -17.02 -2.04 -12.82
CA LYS A 149 -15.59 -2.16 -12.47
C LYS A 149 -14.82 -2.64 -13.69
N LEU A 150 -13.60 -2.14 -13.87
CA LEU A 150 -12.65 -2.73 -14.81
C LEU A 150 -12.51 -4.23 -14.48
N LYS A 151 -12.66 -5.08 -15.49
CA LYS A 151 -12.76 -6.53 -15.36
C LYS A 151 -11.57 -7.20 -16.01
#